data_AF-A0A1G0LP64-F1
#
_entry.id   AF-A0A1G0LP64-F1
#
_cell.length_a   1.000
_cell.length_b   1.000
_cell.length_c   1.000
_cell.angle_alpha   90.00
_cell.angle_beta   90.00
_cell.angle_gamma   90.00
#
_symmetry.space_group_name_H-M   'P 1'
#
loop_
_entity.id
_entity.type
_entity.pdbx_description
1 polymer ?
#
loop_
_entity_poly.entity_id
_entity_poly.type
_entity_poly.pdbx_seq_one_letter_code
_entity_poly.pdbx_strand_id
1 'polypeptide(L)'
;MLAPAWPASGWSMQATGGVAGVVRATSGQPIVAVRVSAGTDTTRFALSDSAGAFRLAGIPVGVARVHFRRLGFVPAEFSLLIEGGADMRVQVELTPLPTRLPPIEVNRPFSPALAMTGYYERQRMRDQGILLATFMDPEEIERRRPTRISQLFVGVSGLTVQYQETRGRSVATVLGRNVGRGRRCQMAIFIDGVEQQNTLQYSGQLPFDVDMIMGPQNIKAIEIYTFGSRVPEQFQSMRNIEACGSIVIWTKTDRG
;
A
#
# COMPACT_ATOMS: atom_id res chain seq x y z
N MET A 1 43.46 -54.98 -52.93
CA MET A 1 43.12 -53.57 -52.65
C MET A 1 42.58 -53.52 -51.22
N LEU A 2 43.22 -52.73 -50.37
CA LEU A 2 43.06 -52.69 -48.92
C LEU A 2 41.77 -51.93 -48.54
N ALA A 3 41.02 -52.45 -47.57
CA ALA A 3 39.80 -51.86 -47.03
C ALA A 3 40.09 -50.62 -46.16
N PRO A 4 39.21 -49.60 -46.13
CA PRO A 4 39.38 -48.44 -45.26
C PRO A 4 38.94 -48.76 -43.82
N ALA A 5 39.81 -48.47 -42.86
CA ALA A 5 39.48 -48.49 -41.44
C ALA A 5 38.83 -47.15 -41.04
N TRP A 6 37.66 -47.20 -40.38
CA TRP A 6 37.03 -46.02 -39.80
C TRP A 6 37.56 -45.80 -38.38
N PRO A 7 37.89 -44.57 -37.97
CA PRO A 7 38.26 -44.29 -36.59
C PRO A 7 37.02 -44.48 -35.70
N ALA A 8 37.14 -45.30 -34.67
CA ALA A 8 36.17 -45.36 -33.60
C ALA A 8 36.22 -44.02 -32.84
N SER A 9 35.14 -43.24 -32.94
CA SER A 9 34.94 -42.07 -32.09
C SER A 9 34.79 -42.54 -30.65
N GLY A 10 35.90 -42.54 -29.89
CA GLY A 10 35.88 -42.79 -28.46
C GLY A 10 35.09 -41.69 -27.77
N TRP A 11 33.97 -42.03 -27.16
CA TRP A 11 33.24 -41.13 -26.27
C TRP A 11 34.12 -40.97 -25.04
N SER A 12 34.85 -39.86 -24.93
CA SER A 12 35.54 -39.54 -23.69
C SER A 12 34.46 -39.26 -22.63
N MET A 13 34.17 -40.25 -21.78
CA MET A 13 33.49 -39.97 -20.51
C MET A 13 34.40 -39.05 -19.72
N GLN A 14 34.11 -37.75 -19.80
CA GLN A 14 34.81 -36.76 -19.02
C GLN A 14 34.63 -37.14 -17.55
N ALA A 15 35.73 -37.34 -16.83
CA ALA A 15 35.66 -37.71 -15.42
C ALA A 15 34.82 -36.67 -14.67
N THR A 16 33.94 -37.13 -13.78
CA THR A 16 33.06 -36.25 -13.00
C THR A 16 33.27 -36.46 -11.50
N GLY A 17 33.06 -35.38 -10.73
CA GLY A 17 32.93 -35.39 -9.28
C GLY A 17 31.59 -34.81 -8.83
N GLY A 18 31.51 -34.45 -7.56
CA GLY A 18 30.35 -33.78 -7.00
C GLY A 18 30.69 -32.76 -5.93
N VAL A 19 29.67 -32.01 -5.52
CA VAL A 19 29.71 -31.06 -4.40
C VAL A 19 28.53 -31.36 -3.49
N ALA A 20 28.82 -31.56 -2.22
CA ALA A 20 27.82 -31.76 -1.17
C ALA A 20 28.01 -30.72 -0.07
N GLY A 21 26.96 -30.41 0.67
CA GLY A 21 27.09 -29.41 1.71
C GLY A 21 25.80 -29.03 2.39
N VAL A 22 25.88 -27.97 3.19
CA VAL A 22 24.74 -27.35 3.86
C VAL A 22 24.71 -25.87 3.55
N VAL A 23 23.52 -25.35 3.24
CA VAL A 23 23.28 -23.93 3.02
C VAL A 23 22.54 -23.34 4.21
N ARG A 24 23.09 -22.26 4.78
CA ARG A 24 22.49 -21.52 5.90
C ARG A 24 22.35 -20.04 5.55
N ALA A 25 21.42 -19.37 6.20
CA ALA A 25 21.36 -17.92 6.20
C ALA A 25 22.46 -17.36 7.11
N THR A 26 22.82 -16.09 6.94
CA THR A 26 23.69 -15.35 7.87
C THR A 26 23.18 -15.36 9.32
N SER A 27 21.89 -15.63 9.54
CA SER A 27 21.28 -15.85 10.86
C SER A 27 21.50 -17.26 11.45
N GLY A 28 22.17 -18.16 10.72
CA GLY A 28 22.43 -19.55 11.11
C GLY A 28 21.32 -20.55 10.75
N GLN A 29 20.15 -20.08 10.32
CA GLN A 29 19.03 -20.96 9.94
C GLN A 29 19.32 -21.74 8.64
N PRO A 30 18.99 -23.04 8.56
CA PRO A 30 19.11 -23.80 7.31
C PRO A 30 18.14 -23.26 6.25
N ILE A 31 18.59 -23.23 4.99
CA ILE A 31 17.76 -22.73 3.88
C ILE A 31 17.31 -23.88 2.99
N VAL A 32 16.00 -24.07 2.91
CA VAL A 32 15.35 -25.05 2.02
C VAL A 32 15.15 -24.52 0.60
N ALA A 33 15.20 -25.44 -0.37
CA ALA A 33 14.96 -25.19 -1.79
C ALA A 33 15.93 -24.18 -2.45
N VAL A 34 17.18 -24.15 -1.98
CA VAL A 34 18.27 -23.44 -2.68
C VAL A 34 18.63 -24.24 -3.92
N ARG A 35 18.54 -23.61 -5.09
CA ARG A 35 18.99 -24.21 -6.35
C ARG A 35 20.52 -24.14 -6.42
N VAL A 36 21.14 -25.30 -6.55
CA VAL A 36 22.60 -25.46 -6.72
C VAL A 36 22.89 -26.00 -8.11
N SER A 37 23.64 -25.26 -8.93
CA SER A 37 24.02 -25.65 -10.29
C SER A 37 25.51 -25.38 -10.54
N ALA A 38 26.11 -26.05 -11.53
CA ALA A 38 27.53 -25.91 -11.84
C ALA A 38 27.78 -25.55 -13.32
N GLY A 39 28.72 -24.65 -13.55
CA GLY A 39 29.09 -24.17 -14.88
C GLY A 39 28.01 -23.29 -15.51
N THR A 40 28.03 -23.22 -16.85
CA THR A 40 27.02 -22.49 -17.63
C THR A 40 25.73 -23.27 -17.84
N ASP A 41 25.76 -24.58 -17.62
CA ASP A 41 24.57 -25.43 -17.69
C ASP A 41 23.76 -25.32 -16.40
N THR A 42 22.71 -24.52 -16.44
CA THR A 42 21.78 -24.36 -15.32
C THR A 42 20.65 -25.39 -15.33
N THR A 43 20.58 -26.27 -16.33
CA THR A 43 19.52 -27.29 -16.46
C THR A 43 19.70 -28.44 -15.47
N ARG A 44 20.96 -28.79 -15.14
CA ARG A 44 21.30 -29.72 -14.07
C ARG A 44 21.46 -28.99 -12.76
N PHE A 45 20.65 -29.35 -11.77
CA PHE A 45 20.68 -28.72 -10.47
C PHE A 45 20.27 -29.69 -9.35
N ALA A 46 20.66 -29.35 -8.14
CA ALA A 46 20.14 -29.92 -6.91
C ALA A 46 19.34 -28.85 -6.15
N LEU A 47 18.44 -29.30 -5.26
CA LEU A 47 17.77 -28.45 -4.28
C LEU A 47 18.24 -28.83 -2.89
N SER A 48 18.44 -27.84 -2.03
CA SER A 48 18.63 -28.10 -0.60
C SER A 48 17.33 -28.57 0.06
N ASP A 49 17.44 -29.50 1.01
CA ASP A 49 16.32 -30.03 1.79
C ASP A 49 15.94 -29.13 3.00
N SER A 50 15.07 -29.61 3.87
CA SER A 50 14.63 -28.89 5.08
C SER A 50 15.74 -28.68 6.11
N ALA A 51 16.80 -29.50 6.09
CA ALA A 51 18.00 -29.31 6.90
C ALA A 51 19.03 -28.40 6.20
N GLY A 52 18.72 -27.90 5.00
CA GLY A 52 19.61 -27.11 4.17
C GLY A 52 20.67 -27.94 3.46
N ALA A 53 20.62 -29.27 3.54
CA ALA A 53 21.60 -30.16 2.94
C ALA A 53 21.35 -30.32 1.44
N PHE A 54 22.42 -30.38 0.65
CA PHE A 54 22.35 -30.57 -0.79
C PHE A 54 23.48 -31.48 -1.29
N ARG A 55 23.28 -32.07 -2.48
CA ARG A 55 24.32 -32.81 -3.21
C ARG A 55 24.12 -32.67 -4.72
N LEU A 56 25.10 -32.09 -5.40
CA LEU A 56 25.15 -31.96 -6.86
C LEU A 56 26.27 -32.85 -7.39
N ALA A 57 25.93 -33.88 -8.15
CA ALA A 57 26.89 -34.81 -8.75
C ALA A 57 26.98 -34.65 -10.27
N GLY A 58 27.96 -35.30 -10.89
CA GLY A 58 28.13 -35.29 -12.34
C GLY A 58 28.75 -33.99 -12.88
N ILE A 59 29.52 -33.30 -12.04
CA ILE A 59 30.23 -32.08 -12.42
C ILE A 59 31.57 -32.49 -13.04
N PRO A 60 31.94 -32.00 -14.25
CA PRO A 60 33.24 -32.31 -14.84
C PRO A 60 34.40 -31.96 -13.91
N VAL A 61 35.39 -32.84 -13.85
CA VAL A 61 36.63 -32.62 -13.08
C VAL A 61 37.36 -31.38 -13.58
N GLY A 62 37.91 -30.61 -12.64
CA GLY A 62 38.54 -29.31 -12.90
C GLY A 62 37.88 -28.18 -12.12
N VAL A 63 38.26 -26.94 -12.42
CA VAL A 63 37.68 -25.77 -11.75
C VAL A 63 36.27 -25.54 -12.30
N ALA A 64 35.27 -25.74 -11.45
CA ALA A 64 33.88 -25.51 -11.77
C ALA A 64 33.34 -24.31 -10.96
N ARG A 65 32.52 -23.50 -11.61
CA ARG A 65 31.79 -22.42 -10.97
C ARG A 65 30.46 -22.95 -10.46
N VAL A 66 30.23 -22.91 -9.15
CA VAL A 66 29.00 -23.41 -8.53
C VAL A 66 28.16 -22.23 -8.06
N HIS A 67 26.91 -22.22 -8.49
CA HIS A 67 25.94 -21.16 -8.24
C HIS A 67 24.89 -21.62 -7.24
N PHE A 68 24.57 -20.75 -6.28
CA PHE A 68 23.55 -20.94 -5.26
C PHE A 68 22.50 -19.85 -5.39
N ARG A 69 21.26 -20.23 -5.67
CA ARG A 69 20.17 -19.27 -5.91
C ARG A 69 18.89 -19.65 -5.18
N ARG A 70 18.34 -18.69 -4.44
CA ARG A 70 17.03 -18.77 -3.78
C ARG A 70 16.37 -17.40 -3.83
N LEU A 71 15.08 -17.35 -4.15
CA LEU A 71 14.32 -16.09 -4.08
C LEU A 71 14.37 -15.53 -2.66
N GLY A 72 14.63 -14.22 -2.53
CA GLY A 72 14.80 -13.54 -1.25
C GLY A 72 16.23 -13.57 -0.69
N PHE A 73 17.22 -14.10 -1.43
CA PHE A 73 18.64 -14.13 -1.05
C PHE A 73 19.52 -13.58 -2.16
N VAL A 74 20.67 -13.01 -1.78
CA VAL A 74 21.72 -12.63 -2.72
C VAL A 74 22.28 -13.91 -3.34
N PRO A 75 22.32 -14.06 -4.68
CA PRO A 75 22.94 -15.21 -5.31
C PRO A 75 24.41 -15.31 -4.92
N ALA A 76 24.88 -16.49 -4.55
CA ALA A 76 26.28 -16.75 -4.27
C ALA A 76 26.90 -17.61 -5.37
N GLU A 77 28.18 -17.39 -5.63
CA GLU A 77 28.95 -18.10 -6.63
C GLU A 77 30.34 -18.41 -6.08
N PHE A 78 30.80 -19.65 -6.27
CA PHE A 78 32.12 -20.08 -5.84
C PHE A 78 32.83 -20.84 -6.97
N SER A 79 34.13 -20.57 -7.16
CA SER A 79 35.00 -21.39 -8.00
C SER A 79 35.60 -22.50 -7.14
N LEU A 80 35.23 -23.74 -7.47
CA LEU A 80 35.57 -24.93 -6.70
C LEU A 80 36.39 -25.88 -7.58
N LEU A 81 37.47 -26.44 -7.04
CA LEU A 81 38.21 -27.50 -7.71
C LEU A 81 37.48 -28.83 -7.50
N ILE A 82 36.94 -29.41 -8.57
CA ILE A 82 36.22 -30.68 -8.53
C ILE A 82 37.19 -31.80 -8.87
N GLU A 83 37.34 -32.73 -7.92
CA GLU A 83 38.14 -33.94 -8.09
C GLU A 83 37.26 -35.13 -8.52
N GLY A 84 37.85 -36.09 -9.23
CA GLY A 84 37.12 -37.24 -9.73
C GLY A 84 36.76 -38.22 -8.62
N GLY A 85 35.54 -38.76 -8.64
CA GLY A 85 35.13 -39.87 -7.78
C GLY A 85 34.79 -39.54 -6.32
N ALA A 86 34.86 -38.27 -5.92
CA ALA A 86 34.48 -37.82 -4.57
C ALA A 86 33.61 -36.55 -4.61
N ASP A 87 32.83 -36.37 -3.54
CA ASP A 87 32.05 -35.16 -3.31
C ASP A 87 32.88 -34.18 -2.45
N MET A 88 33.17 -32.99 -2.99
CA MET A 88 33.75 -31.93 -2.19
C MET A 88 32.71 -31.36 -1.22
N ARG A 89 33.06 -31.25 0.07
CA ARG A 89 32.16 -30.74 1.10
C ARG A 89 32.33 -29.25 1.33
N VAL A 90 31.21 -28.51 1.31
CA VAL A 90 31.19 -27.06 1.55
C VAL A 90 30.11 -26.65 2.55
N GLN A 91 30.35 -25.56 3.27
CA GLN A 91 29.33 -24.84 4.01
C GLN A 91 29.12 -23.50 3.32
N VAL A 92 27.86 -23.20 2.98
CA VAL A 92 27.53 -22.00 2.23
C VAL A 92 26.61 -21.13 3.06
N GLU A 93 27.00 -19.88 3.23
CA GLU A 93 26.19 -18.87 3.88
C GLU A 93 25.58 -17.95 2.81
N LEU A 94 24.25 -17.80 2.82
CA LEU A 94 23.56 -16.85 1.94
C LEU A 94 23.05 -15.67 2.75
N THR A 95 23.30 -14.48 2.24
CA THR A 95 22.76 -13.24 2.80
C THR A 95 21.32 -13.06 2.33
N PRO A 96 20.33 -12.94 3.24
CA PRO A 96 18.98 -12.54 2.88
C PRO A 96 19.02 -11.18 2.17
N LEU A 97 18.31 -11.04 1.06
CA LEU A 97 18.04 -9.72 0.51
C LEU A 97 17.11 -9.02 1.50
N PRO A 98 17.50 -7.89 2.11
CA PRO A 98 16.56 -7.12 2.88
C PRO A 98 15.45 -6.69 1.93
N THR A 99 14.24 -7.21 2.15
CA THR A 99 13.05 -6.67 1.49
C THR A 99 12.86 -5.26 2.02
N ARG A 100 13.54 -4.30 1.42
CA ARG A 100 13.05 -2.92 1.47
C ARG A 100 11.76 -2.97 0.68
N LEU A 101 10.64 -3.03 1.40
CA LEU A 101 9.44 -2.41 0.88
C LEU A 101 9.91 -1.03 0.39
N PRO A 102 9.72 -0.67 -0.90
CA PRO A 102 9.97 0.70 -1.29
C PRO A 102 9.28 1.55 -0.24
N PRO A 103 9.97 2.56 0.34
CA PRO A 103 9.28 3.46 1.24
C PRO A 103 8.01 3.85 0.49
N ILE A 104 6.85 3.65 1.12
CA ILE A 104 5.68 4.37 0.67
C ILE A 104 6.18 5.80 0.75
N GLU A 105 6.36 6.46 -0.39
CA GLU A 105 6.53 7.90 -0.41
C GLU A 105 5.21 8.45 0.11
N VAL A 106 5.08 8.50 1.44
CA VAL A 106 4.03 9.26 2.08
C VAL A 106 4.51 10.69 1.93
N ASN A 107 4.33 11.23 0.72
CA ASN A 107 4.46 12.67 0.46
C ASN A 107 3.27 13.42 1.08
N ARG A 108 2.70 12.87 2.17
CA ARG A 108 1.55 13.34 2.94
C ARG A 108 1.82 13.04 4.42
N PRO A 109 1.75 14.01 5.33
CA PRO A 109 1.88 13.78 6.75
C PRO A 109 0.88 12.70 7.21
N PHE A 110 1.40 11.57 7.67
CA PHE A 110 0.60 10.54 8.31
C PHE A 110 0.16 11.02 9.71
N SER A 111 -1.13 10.94 10.00
CA SER A 111 -1.74 11.33 11.28
C SER A 111 -2.27 10.09 11.99
N PRO A 112 -1.66 9.64 13.09
CA PRO A 112 -2.16 8.51 13.87
C PRO A 112 -3.62 8.69 14.31
N ALA A 113 -4.01 9.92 14.67
CA ALA A 113 -5.38 10.25 15.04
C ALA A 113 -6.36 10.01 13.88
N LEU A 114 -6.01 10.38 12.64
CA LEU A 114 -6.86 10.10 11.47
C LEU A 114 -6.91 8.60 11.17
N ALA A 115 -5.80 7.88 11.34
CA ALA A 115 -5.76 6.44 11.11
C ALA A 115 -6.75 5.68 12.00
N MET A 116 -6.86 6.07 13.28
CA MET A 116 -7.81 5.46 14.21
C MET A 116 -9.28 5.66 13.84
N THR A 117 -9.60 6.67 13.04
CA THR A 117 -10.98 6.97 12.59
C THR A 117 -11.36 6.20 11.31
N GLY A 118 -10.42 5.45 10.72
CA GLY A 118 -10.58 4.82 9.41
C GLY A 118 -10.50 5.79 8.22
N TYR A 119 -10.08 7.04 8.42
CA TYR A 119 -9.94 8.05 7.35
C TYR A 119 -9.10 7.53 6.17
N TYR A 120 -7.91 6.99 6.46
CA TYR A 120 -6.99 6.51 5.41
C TYR A 120 -7.48 5.25 4.72
N GLU A 121 -8.33 4.44 5.37
CA GLU A 121 -8.95 3.30 4.71
C GLU A 121 -9.98 3.77 3.68
N ARG A 122 -10.87 4.70 4.05
CA ARG A 122 -11.84 5.29 3.13
C ARG A 122 -11.16 6.10 2.01
N GLN A 123 -10.08 6.81 2.33
CA GLN A 123 -9.29 7.52 1.33
C GLN A 123 -8.70 6.56 0.29
N ARG A 124 -8.13 5.42 0.73
CA ARG A 124 -7.63 4.38 -0.19
C ARG A 124 -8.74 3.78 -1.05
N MET A 125 -9.92 3.50 -0.47
CA MET A 125 -11.08 3.05 -1.25
C MET A 125 -11.46 4.06 -2.33
N ARG A 126 -11.37 5.37 -2.04
CA ARG A 126 -11.59 6.43 -3.02
C ARG A 126 -10.52 6.45 -4.10
N ASP A 127 -9.25 6.32 -3.73
CA ASP A 127 -8.13 6.29 -4.69
C ASP A 127 -8.20 5.06 -5.62
N GLN A 128 -8.78 3.95 -5.15
CA GLN A 128 -9.05 2.75 -5.94
C GLN A 128 -10.35 2.84 -6.77
N GLY A 129 -11.11 3.93 -6.68
CA GLY A 129 -12.39 4.11 -7.37
C GLY A 129 -13.57 3.33 -6.78
N ILE A 130 -13.40 2.71 -5.62
CA ILE A 130 -14.45 1.95 -4.90
C ILE A 130 -15.44 2.92 -4.23
N LEU A 131 -14.93 4.04 -3.71
CA LEU A 131 -15.70 5.05 -2.98
C LEU A 131 -15.73 6.37 -3.75
N LEU A 132 -16.91 6.92 -3.99
CA LEU A 132 -17.08 8.24 -4.62
C LEU A 132 -17.21 9.32 -3.54
N ALA A 133 -16.09 9.96 -3.24
CA ALA A 133 -16.02 11.06 -2.27
C ALA A 133 -14.86 12.01 -2.60
N THR A 134 -14.94 13.23 -2.09
CA THR A 134 -13.81 14.18 -2.11
C THR A 134 -13.13 14.17 -0.75
N PHE A 135 -11.81 14.04 -0.75
CA PHE A 135 -10.99 14.09 0.46
C PHE A 135 -10.14 15.35 0.42
N MET A 136 -10.15 16.12 1.51
CA MET A 136 -9.15 17.15 1.78
C MET A 136 -8.32 16.68 2.96
N ASP A 137 -7.03 16.54 2.71
CA ASP A 137 -6.08 16.14 3.73
C ASP A 137 -5.42 17.39 4.36
N PRO A 138 -4.54 17.21 5.37
CA PRO A 138 -3.93 18.35 6.05
C PRO A 138 -3.20 19.32 5.10
N GLU A 139 -2.50 18.78 4.10
CA GLU A 139 -1.74 19.58 3.13
C GLU A 139 -2.66 20.39 2.21
N GLU A 140 -3.76 19.80 1.75
CA GLU A 140 -4.79 20.49 0.97
C GLU A 140 -5.33 21.70 1.73
N ILE A 141 -5.69 21.50 2.99
CA ILE A 141 -6.26 22.55 3.83
C ILE A 141 -5.24 23.65 4.09
N GLU A 142 -4.00 23.28 4.42
CA GLU A 142 -2.91 24.23 4.64
C GLU A 142 -2.59 25.03 3.38
N ARG A 143 -2.60 24.40 2.20
CA ARG A 143 -2.37 25.08 0.92
C ARG A 143 -3.47 26.08 0.58
N ARG A 144 -4.72 25.78 0.94
CA ARG A 144 -5.88 26.67 0.72
C ARG A 144 -5.90 27.88 1.65
N ARG A 145 -5.27 27.80 2.83
CA ARG A 145 -5.21 28.87 3.84
C ARG A 145 -6.58 29.54 4.10
N PRO A 146 -7.63 28.77 4.43
CA PRO A 146 -8.96 29.33 4.65
C PRO A 146 -8.99 30.27 5.86
N THR A 147 -9.63 31.42 5.72
CA THR A 147 -10.00 32.28 6.86
C THR A 147 -11.39 31.94 7.41
N ARG A 148 -12.19 31.17 6.65
CA ARG A 148 -13.52 30.68 7.00
C ARG A 148 -13.69 29.23 6.50
N ILE A 149 -14.44 28.40 7.23
CA ILE A 149 -14.63 26.98 6.88
C ILE A 149 -15.36 26.86 5.53
N SER A 150 -16.35 27.72 5.29
CA SER A 150 -17.14 27.78 4.07
C SER A 150 -16.29 27.91 2.80
N GLN A 151 -15.12 28.55 2.88
CA GLN A 151 -14.18 28.68 1.76
C GLN A 151 -13.60 27.34 1.31
N LEU A 152 -13.48 26.35 2.21
CA LEU A 152 -13.01 25.01 1.85
C LEU A 152 -13.98 24.30 0.91
N PHE A 153 -15.27 24.64 0.95
CA PHE A 153 -16.30 23.99 0.13
C PHE A 153 -16.57 24.69 -1.19
N VAL A 154 -16.07 25.91 -1.38
CA VAL A 154 -16.18 26.63 -2.66
C VAL A 154 -15.37 25.89 -3.72
N GLY A 155 -15.97 25.66 -4.89
CA GLY A 155 -15.34 24.95 -6.01
C GLY A 155 -15.29 23.43 -5.87
N VAL A 156 -15.83 22.87 -4.78
CA VAL A 156 -16.00 21.41 -4.66
C VAL A 156 -17.16 20.98 -5.54
N SER A 157 -16.90 20.08 -6.48
CA SER A 157 -17.91 19.52 -7.38
C SER A 157 -19.08 18.92 -6.59
N GLY A 158 -20.30 19.35 -6.91
CA GLY A 158 -21.53 18.87 -6.26
C GLY A 158 -21.93 19.63 -5.00
N LEU A 159 -21.13 20.62 -4.55
CA LEU A 159 -21.49 21.51 -3.45
C LEU A 159 -21.80 22.92 -3.94
N THR A 160 -22.64 23.62 -3.17
CA THR A 160 -22.90 25.06 -3.30
C THR A 160 -22.91 25.67 -1.91
N VAL A 161 -22.13 26.72 -1.71
CA VAL A 161 -22.18 27.51 -0.47
C VAL A 161 -23.18 28.64 -0.67
N GLN A 162 -24.20 28.69 0.18
CA GLN A 162 -25.17 29.77 0.21
C GLN A 162 -24.91 30.65 1.43
N TYR A 163 -24.79 31.95 1.19
CA TYR A 163 -24.71 32.96 2.25
C TYR A 163 -26.09 33.60 2.40
N GLN A 164 -26.65 33.57 3.61
CA GLN A 164 -27.93 34.20 3.92
C GLN A 164 -27.75 35.20 5.05
N GLU A 165 -28.17 36.44 4.84
CA GLU A 165 -28.22 37.43 5.92
C GLU A 165 -29.37 37.12 6.86
N THR A 166 -29.06 36.92 8.14
CA THR A 166 -30.05 36.68 9.19
C THR A 166 -29.68 37.46 10.44
N ARG A 167 -30.55 38.38 10.87
CA ARG A 167 -30.33 39.27 12.04
C ARG A 167 -28.99 40.05 11.97
N GLY A 168 -28.61 40.54 10.79
CA GLY A 168 -27.38 41.32 10.58
C GLY A 168 -26.09 40.49 10.60
N ARG A 169 -26.21 39.16 10.46
CA ARG A 169 -25.10 38.23 10.31
C ARG A 169 -25.28 37.39 9.05
N SER A 170 -24.21 37.28 8.27
CA SER A 170 -24.11 36.34 7.16
C SER A 170 -23.93 34.91 7.69
N VAL A 171 -24.88 34.03 7.36
CA VAL A 171 -24.88 32.60 7.69
C VAL A 171 -24.44 31.81 6.46
N ALA A 172 -23.39 30.99 6.60
CA ALA A 172 -22.89 30.16 5.51
C ALA A 172 -23.43 28.73 5.61
N THR A 173 -24.26 28.33 4.67
CA THR A 173 -24.84 26.99 4.60
C THR A 173 -24.32 26.22 3.38
N VAL A 174 -23.91 24.97 3.60
CA VAL A 174 -23.42 24.09 2.52
C VAL A 174 -24.56 23.22 2.01
N LEU A 175 -24.86 23.37 0.72
CA LEU A 175 -25.91 22.66 0.02
C LEU A 175 -25.30 21.65 -0.95
N GLY A 176 -25.88 20.46 -1.01
CA GLY A 176 -25.64 19.49 -2.07
C GLY A 176 -26.77 19.50 -3.09
N ARG A 177 -26.79 18.46 -3.93
CA ARG A 177 -27.88 18.22 -4.88
C ARG A 177 -28.50 16.84 -4.69
N ASN A 178 -29.81 16.79 -4.49
CA ASN A 178 -30.54 15.53 -4.52
C ASN A 178 -30.81 15.14 -5.98
N VAL A 179 -30.17 14.08 -6.47
CA VAL A 179 -30.31 13.63 -7.86
C VAL A 179 -31.73 13.12 -8.16
N GLY A 180 -32.44 12.58 -7.17
CA GLY A 180 -33.79 12.03 -7.34
C GLY A 180 -34.92 13.08 -7.35
N ARG A 181 -34.72 14.26 -6.75
CA ARG A 181 -35.76 15.32 -6.68
C ARG A 181 -35.36 16.63 -7.34
N GLY A 182 -34.12 16.77 -7.82
CA GLY A 182 -33.60 18.00 -8.45
C GLY A 182 -33.48 19.21 -7.49
N ARG A 183 -33.77 19.03 -6.20
CA ARG A 183 -33.73 20.09 -5.18
C ARG A 183 -32.35 20.19 -4.56
N ARG A 184 -31.94 21.42 -4.24
CA ARG A 184 -30.82 21.66 -3.32
C ARG A 184 -31.27 21.29 -1.91
N CYS A 185 -30.45 20.54 -1.20
CA CYS A 185 -30.66 20.19 0.21
C CYS A 185 -29.39 20.40 1.01
N GLN A 186 -29.56 20.58 2.31
CA GLN A 186 -28.44 20.80 3.21
C GLN A 186 -27.61 19.52 3.37
N MET A 187 -26.29 19.68 3.36
CA MET A 187 -25.38 18.59 3.70
C MET A 187 -25.47 18.31 5.21
N ALA A 188 -25.47 17.05 5.61
CA ALA A 188 -25.27 16.69 7.00
C ALA A 188 -23.80 16.94 7.38
N ILE A 189 -23.55 17.52 8.55
CA ILE A 189 -22.19 17.85 9.01
C ILE A 189 -21.86 16.94 10.19
N PHE A 190 -20.73 16.26 10.12
CA PHE A 190 -20.18 15.44 11.19
C PHE A 190 -18.85 16.04 11.64
N ILE A 191 -18.62 16.08 12.95
CA ILE A 191 -17.34 16.50 13.54
C ILE A 191 -16.84 15.34 14.39
N ASP A 192 -15.67 14.82 14.06
CA ASP A 192 -15.07 13.66 14.74
C ASP A 192 -16.04 12.48 14.88
N GLY A 193 -16.87 12.28 13.84
CA GLY A 193 -17.90 11.23 13.79
C GLY A 193 -19.22 11.56 14.48
N VAL A 194 -19.36 12.73 15.09
CA VAL A 194 -20.60 13.18 15.73
C VAL A 194 -21.39 14.10 14.81
N GLU A 195 -22.61 13.69 14.46
CA GLU A 195 -23.53 14.51 13.66
C GLU A 195 -23.89 15.81 14.40
N GLN A 196 -23.68 16.93 13.73
CA GLN A 196 -24.08 18.25 14.20
C GLN A 196 -25.54 18.52 13.84
N GLN A 197 -26.27 19.16 14.75
CA GLN A 197 -27.67 19.47 14.50
C GLN A 197 -27.81 20.47 13.34
N ASN A 198 -28.40 19.99 12.25
CA ASN A 198 -28.79 20.83 11.12
C ASN A 198 -30.20 21.35 11.37
N THR A 199 -30.29 22.53 11.96
CA THR A 199 -31.58 23.08 12.37
C THR A 199 -32.32 23.74 11.20
N LEU A 200 -32.74 22.94 10.21
CA LEU A 200 -33.66 23.38 9.16
C LEU A 200 -34.96 22.59 9.10
N GLN A 201 -35.21 21.69 10.05
CA GLN A 201 -36.53 21.06 10.19
C GLN A 201 -37.13 21.39 11.55
N TYR A 202 -38.03 22.37 11.54
CA TYR A 202 -38.91 22.78 12.64
C TYR A 202 -38.26 23.55 13.79
N SER A 203 -38.42 24.89 13.79
CA SER A 203 -38.61 25.76 15.00
C SER A 203 -38.04 27.19 14.91
N GLY A 204 -38.06 27.89 13.77
CA GLY A 204 -37.62 29.31 13.75
C GLY A 204 -36.18 29.56 14.24
N GLN A 205 -35.37 28.51 14.30
CA GLN A 205 -33.94 28.56 14.57
C GLN A 205 -33.18 28.94 13.29
N LEU A 206 -32.04 29.59 13.48
CA LEU A 206 -31.18 30.05 12.40
C LEU A 206 -30.66 28.85 11.58
N PRO A 207 -30.46 29.00 10.25
CA PRO A 207 -29.78 27.98 9.47
C PRO A 207 -28.41 27.67 10.09
N PHE A 208 -28.00 26.39 10.05
CA PHE A 208 -26.70 26.00 10.58
C PHE A 208 -25.58 26.71 9.81
N ASP A 209 -24.78 27.49 10.56
CA ASP A 209 -23.68 28.28 10.03
C ASP A 209 -22.36 27.50 10.17
N VAL A 210 -21.84 27.02 9.04
CA VAL A 210 -20.63 26.20 9.02
C VAL A 210 -19.39 26.97 9.49
N ASP A 211 -19.39 28.31 9.36
CA ASP A 211 -18.27 29.15 9.74
C ASP A 211 -18.14 29.36 11.25
N MET A 212 -19.13 28.93 12.04
CA MET A 212 -19.19 29.20 13.48
C MET A 212 -19.10 27.97 14.36
N ILE A 213 -18.82 26.83 13.74
CA ILE A 213 -18.53 25.59 14.43
C ILE A 213 -17.20 25.67 15.18
N MET A 214 -16.16 26.14 14.48
CA MET A 214 -14.80 26.26 14.97
C MET A 214 -13.98 27.15 14.04
N GLY A 215 -12.76 27.50 14.44
CA GLY A 215 -11.81 28.13 13.53
C GLY A 215 -11.26 27.14 12.50
N PRO A 216 -11.02 27.55 11.23
CA PRO A 216 -10.46 26.66 10.20
C PRO A 216 -9.11 26.05 10.60
N GLN A 217 -8.34 26.74 11.46
CA GLN A 217 -7.07 26.25 11.99
C GLN A 217 -7.21 24.98 12.83
N ASN A 218 -8.41 24.66 13.33
CA ASN A 218 -8.67 23.45 14.13
C ASN A 218 -9.02 22.24 13.25
N ILE A 219 -9.15 22.41 11.93
CA ILE A 219 -9.46 21.31 11.01
C ILE A 219 -8.17 20.58 10.64
N LYS A 220 -8.19 19.25 10.78
CA LYS A 220 -7.12 18.35 10.36
C LYS A 220 -7.37 17.77 8.98
N ALA A 221 -8.59 17.32 8.69
CA ALA A 221 -8.97 16.73 7.41
C ALA A 221 -10.48 16.82 7.19
N ILE A 222 -10.92 16.67 5.94
CA ILE A 222 -12.33 16.66 5.55
C ILE A 222 -12.61 15.50 4.58
N GLU A 223 -13.74 14.84 4.78
CA GLU A 223 -14.35 13.91 3.82
C GLU A 223 -15.69 14.47 3.35
N ILE A 224 -15.94 14.45 2.04
CA ILE A 224 -17.15 15.02 1.43
C ILE A 224 -17.81 13.95 0.57
N TYR A 225 -19.03 13.57 0.95
CA TYR A 225 -19.86 12.58 0.30
C TYR A 225 -21.07 13.27 -0.32
N THR A 226 -21.02 13.57 -1.62
CA THR A 226 -22.09 14.32 -2.32
C THR A 226 -23.26 13.45 -2.78
N PHE A 227 -23.25 12.15 -2.49
CA PHE A 227 -24.30 11.21 -2.86
C PHE A 227 -24.69 10.35 -1.66
N GLY A 228 -25.91 10.55 -1.14
CA GLY A 228 -26.43 9.83 0.03
C GLY A 228 -26.23 8.31 0.01
N SER A 229 -26.41 7.65 -1.13
CA SER A 229 -26.24 6.18 -1.28
C SER A 229 -24.78 5.70 -1.19
N ARG A 230 -23.81 6.61 -1.21
CA ARG A 230 -22.37 6.32 -1.10
C ARG A 230 -21.78 6.80 0.23
N VAL A 231 -22.61 7.36 1.11
CA VAL A 231 -22.20 7.77 2.45
C VAL A 231 -21.99 6.51 3.29
N PRO A 232 -20.81 6.34 3.92
CA PRO A 232 -20.58 5.25 4.88
C PRO A 232 -21.65 5.26 5.98
N GLU A 233 -22.07 4.08 6.43
CA GLU A 233 -23.16 3.92 7.41
C GLU A 233 -23.01 4.83 8.63
N GLN A 234 -21.80 4.91 9.18
CA GLN A 234 -21.49 5.74 10.35
C GLN A 234 -21.64 7.25 10.13
N PHE A 235 -21.75 7.71 8.88
CA PHE A 235 -21.93 9.12 8.53
C PHE A 235 -23.25 9.36 7.79
N GLN A 236 -24.17 8.39 7.77
CA GLN A 236 -25.51 8.60 7.27
C GLN A 236 -26.31 9.40 8.30
N SER A 237 -26.88 10.52 7.87
CA SER A 237 -27.72 11.33 8.73
C SER A 237 -29.04 10.61 8.99
N MET A 238 -29.31 10.33 10.27
CA MET A 238 -30.63 9.87 10.71
C MET A 238 -31.57 11.03 11.02
N ARG A 239 -31.01 12.23 11.25
CA ARG A 239 -31.75 13.42 11.70
C ARG A 239 -32.21 14.30 10.56
N ASN A 240 -31.55 14.24 9.40
CA ASN A 240 -31.88 14.99 8.20
C ASN A 240 -32.17 14.00 7.07
N ILE A 241 -33.40 13.49 7.05
CA ILE A 241 -33.90 12.52 6.04
C ILE A 241 -33.83 13.10 4.62
N GLU A 242 -33.75 14.43 4.49
CA GLU A 242 -33.62 15.13 3.21
C GLU A 242 -32.16 15.46 2.84
N ALA A 243 -31.16 15.03 3.62
CA ALA A 243 -29.75 15.34 3.35
C ALA A 243 -29.31 14.79 1.98
N CYS A 244 -28.65 15.65 1.21
CA CYS A 244 -28.07 15.29 -0.09
C CYS A 244 -26.87 14.33 0.05
N GLY A 245 -26.25 14.34 1.22
CA GLY A 245 -25.03 13.63 1.57
C GLY A 245 -24.42 14.21 2.84
N SER A 246 -23.16 13.86 3.11
CA SER A 246 -22.49 14.20 4.39
C SER A 246 -21.11 14.84 4.18
N ILE A 247 -20.75 15.76 5.06
CA ILE A 247 -19.42 16.33 5.19
C ILE A 247 -18.90 15.95 6.58
N VAL A 248 -17.76 15.28 6.63
CA VAL A 248 -17.12 14.83 7.87
C VAL A 248 -15.85 15.66 8.07
N ILE A 249 -15.77 16.34 9.20
CA ILE A 249 -14.67 17.20 9.59
C ILE A 249 -13.93 16.52 10.74
N TRP A 250 -12.65 16.26 10.53
CA TRP A 250 -11.76 15.73 11.56
C TRP A 250 -10.97 16.88 12.16
N THR A 251 -11.01 17.01 13.48
CA THR A 251 -10.30 18.08 14.19
C THR A 251 -8.86 17.72 14.48
N LYS A 252 -8.03 18.74 14.71
CA LYS A 252 -6.72 18.57 15.31
C LYS A 252 -6.95 18.19 16.78
N THR A 253 -6.42 17.05 17.18
CA THR A 253 -6.33 16.70 18.60
C THR A 253 -5.28 17.60 19.21
N ASP A 254 -5.67 18.48 20.14
CA ASP A 254 -4.72 19.30 20.88
C ASP A 254 -3.62 18.41 21.47
N ARG A 255 -2.38 18.70 21.09
CA ARG A 255 -1.25 18.45 21.97
C ARG A 255 -0.67 19.82 22.25
N GLY A 256 -0.83 20.26 23.49
CA GLY A 256 0.09 21.22 24.08
C GLY A 256 1.52 20.71 24.04
#